data_AF-A0A7C3QMY3-F1
#
_entry.id   AF-A0A7C3QMY3-F1
#
_cell.length_a   1.000
_cell.length_b   1.000
_cell.length_c   1.000
_cell.angle_alpha   90.00
_cell.angle_beta   90.00
_cell.angle_gamma   90.00
#
_symmetry.space_group_name_H-M   'P 1'
#
loop_
_entity.id
_entity.type
_entity.pdbx_description
1 polymer ?
#
loop_
_entity_poly.entity_id
_entity_poly.type
_entity_poly.pdbx_seq_one_letter_code
_entity_poly.pdbx_strand_id
1 'polypeptide(L)'
;LANLEQRLSAQKSFEGEGQSDQSNQLRGTIQAMVVEVLPNKVLRVEGEKVIAINQGDETVRISGLVRLQDITTDNTVSSTQVANAVITYGGSGIVADSNDMGWLGKFFNSKWFPF
;
A
#
# COMPACT_ATOMS: atom_id res chain seq x y z
N LEU A 1 -18.87 -14.21 -42.10
CA LEU A 1 -18.61 -12.86 -41.54
C LEU A 1 -18.58 -12.83 -40.01
N ALA A 2 -19.29 -13.72 -39.29
CA ALA A 2 -19.32 -13.77 -37.82
C ALA A 2 -17.97 -14.04 -37.11
N ASN A 3 -17.02 -14.75 -37.74
CA ASN A 3 -15.76 -15.10 -37.09
C ASN A 3 -14.74 -13.95 -37.02
N LEU A 4 -14.92 -12.87 -37.80
CA LEU A 4 -13.99 -11.74 -37.82
C LEU A 4 -14.27 -10.79 -36.63
N GLU A 5 -15.54 -10.58 -36.31
CA GLU A 5 -15.98 -9.74 -35.19
C GLU A 5 -15.59 -10.36 -33.83
N GLN A 6 -15.60 -11.69 -33.72
CA GLN A 6 -15.24 -12.41 -32.50
C GLN A 6 -13.74 -12.33 -32.19
N ARG A 7 -12.89 -12.19 -33.21
CA ARG A 7 -11.44 -11.97 -33.04
C ARG A 7 -11.12 -10.51 -32.71
N LEU A 8 -11.80 -9.56 -33.35
CA LEU A 8 -11.68 -8.12 -33.07
C LEU A 8 -12.16 -7.76 -31.65
N SER A 9 -13.25 -8.38 -31.19
CA SER A 9 -13.74 -8.21 -29.81
C SER A 9 -12.80 -8.85 -28.78
N ALA A 10 -12.32 -10.07 -29.01
CA ALA A 10 -11.34 -10.73 -28.13
C ALA A 10 -10.03 -9.95 -28.00
N GLN A 11 -9.54 -9.37 -29.11
CA GLN A 11 -8.31 -8.58 -29.14
C GLN A 11 -8.47 -7.24 -28.42
N LYS A 12 -9.64 -6.59 -28.55
CA LYS A 12 -9.98 -5.36 -27.83
C LYS A 12 -10.23 -5.59 -26.32
N SER A 13 -10.77 -6.75 -25.93
CA SER A 13 -10.95 -7.10 -24.50
C SER A 13 -9.63 -7.46 -23.82
N PHE A 14 -8.65 -8.03 -24.54
CA PHE A 14 -7.34 -8.34 -23.98
C PHE A 14 -6.44 -7.09 -23.83
N GLU A 15 -6.63 -6.07 -24.67
CA GLU A 15 -6.05 -4.73 -24.49
C GLU A 15 -6.65 -3.94 -23.31
N GLY A 16 -7.76 -4.42 -22.71
CA GLY A 16 -8.42 -3.80 -21.57
C GLY A 16 -8.05 -4.34 -20.19
N GLU A 17 -7.29 -5.44 -20.09
CA GLU A 17 -7.19 -6.22 -18.84
C GLU A 17 -5.76 -6.39 -18.31
N GLY A 18 -4.77 -5.74 -18.94
CA GLY A 18 -3.36 -5.80 -18.51
C GLY A 18 -2.82 -4.52 -17.87
N GLN A 19 -3.57 -3.42 -17.93
CA GLN A 19 -3.11 -2.11 -17.47
C GLN A 19 -3.79 -1.69 -16.17
N SER A 20 -3.76 -2.59 -15.19
CA SER A 20 -3.89 -2.18 -13.78
C SER A 20 -2.57 -1.57 -13.31
N ASP A 21 -2.09 -0.56 -14.05
CA ASP A 21 -1.09 0.37 -13.55
C ASP A 21 -1.80 1.25 -12.52
N GLN A 22 -2.03 0.69 -11.34
CA GLN A 22 -2.55 1.42 -10.18
C GLN A 22 -1.46 2.39 -9.72
N SER A 23 -1.29 3.44 -10.51
CA SER A 23 -0.39 4.57 -10.27
C SER A 23 -1.00 5.42 -9.17
N ASN A 24 -0.97 4.88 -7.95
CA ASN A 24 -1.43 5.60 -6.77
C ASN A 24 -0.40 6.69 -6.46
N GLN A 25 -0.53 7.84 -7.13
CA GLN A 25 0.33 8.99 -6.90
C GLN A 25 -0.05 9.63 -5.56
N LEU A 26 0.62 9.19 -4.50
CA LEU A 26 0.49 9.78 -3.16
C LEU A 26 1.24 11.13 -3.14
N ARG A 27 0.51 12.23 -3.38
CA ARG A 27 1.01 13.60 -3.19
C ARG A 27 0.46 14.17 -1.90
N GLY A 28 1.33 14.62 -1.01
CA GLY A 28 0.91 15.29 0.21
C GLY A 28 2.06 15.59 1.16
N THR A 29 1.70 16.21 2.28
CA THR A 29 2.61 16.48 3.40
C THR A 29 2.38 15.44 4.50
N ILE A 30 3.48 14.95 5.05
CA ILE A 30 3.51 14.00 6.17
C ILE A 30 4.25 14.69 7.32
N GLN A 31 3.69 14.57 8.52
CA GLN A 31 4.35 15.08 9.72
C GLN A 31 5.45 14.12 10.14
N ALA A 32 6.60 14.67 10.54
CA ALA A 32 7.74 13.89 11.00
C ALA A 32 8.31 14.50 12.28
N MET A 33 8.98 13.67 13.06
CA MET A 33 9.68 14.04 14.28
C MET A 33 11.17 13.74 14.11
N VAL A 34 12.01 14.54 14.76
CA VAL A 34 13.44 14.26 14.88
C VAL A 34 13.62 13.16 15.92
N VAL A 35 14.12 12.00 15.50
CA VAL A 35 14.38 10.85 16.39
C VAL A 35 15.83 10.80 16.85
N GLU A 36 16.75 11.40 16.11
CA GLU A 36 18.16 11.48 16.48
C GLU A 36 18.85 12.69 15.85
N VAL A 37 19.82 13.27 16.57
CA VAL A 37 20.77 14.25 16.03
C VAL A 37 22.12 13.57 15.89
N LEU A 38 22.59 13.41 14.66
CA LEU A 38 23.87 12.77 14.35
C LEU A 38 25.05 13.68 14.75
N PRO A 39 26.26 13.12 14.96
CA PRO A 39 27.45 13.90 15.34
C PRO A 39 27.83 15.02 14.37
N ASN A 40 27.49 14.87 13.08
CA ASN A 40 27.68 15.88 12.04
C ASN A 40 26.54 16.92 11.97
N LYS A 41 25.63 16.94 12.95
CA LYS A 41 24.44 17.79 13.02
C LYS A 41 23.39 17.51 11.95
N VAL A 42 23.45 16.38 11.26
CA VAL A 42 22.32 15.91 10.44
C VAL A 42 21.27 15.32 11.37
N LEU A 43 20.01 15.53 11.04
CA LEU A 43 18.87 15.04 11.81
C LEU A 43 18.36 13.75 11.17
N ARG A 44 18.16 12.69 11.95
CA ARG A 44 17.31 11.57 11.53
C ARG A 44 15.87 11.91 11.88
N VAL A 45 15.00 11.86 10.88
CA VAL A 45 13.58 12.14 11.03
C VAL A 45 12.75 10.91 10.69
N GLU A 46 11.65 10.72 11.41
CA GLU A 46 10.70 9.64 11.19
C GLU A 46 9.27 10.18 11.32
N GLY A 47 8.36 9.68 10.49
CA GLY A 47 6.97 10.11 10.48
C GLY A 47 6.05 8.98 10.03
N GLU A 48 4.84 8.94 10.58
CA GLU A 48 3.81 7.98 10.23
C GLU A 48 2.49 8.71 9.96
N LYS A 49 1.81 8.31 8.88
CA LYS A 49 0.46 8.76 8.56
C LYS A 49 -0.43 7.55 8.31
N VAL A 50 -1.39 7.35 9.20
CA VAL A 50 -2.44 6.34 9.05
C VAL A 50 -3.64 6.98 8.35
N ILE A 51 -4.15 6.33 7.32
CA ILE A 51 -5.31 6.72 6.54
C ILE A 51 -6.31 5.56 6.64
N ALA A 52 -7.39 5.77 7.37
CA ALA A 52 -8.49 4.82 7.40
C ALA A 52 -9.29 4.95 6.10
N ILE A 53 -9.26 3.93 5.25
CA ILE A 53 -10.10 3.84 4.04
C ILE A 53 -11.13 2.74 4.28
N ASN A 54 -12.32 2.86 3.68
CA ASN A 54 -13.52 2.05 3.92
C ASN A 54 -13.33 0.51 4.11
N GLN A 55 -12.22 -0.08 3.65
CA GLN A 55 -11.90 -1.51 3.71
C GLN A 55 -10.63 -1.87 4.53
N GLY A 56 -9.97 -0.93 5.20
CA GLY A 56 -8.80 -1.20 6.04
C GLY A 56 -7.98 0.06 6.36
N ASP A 57 -6.98 -0.10 7.22
CA ASP A 57 -6.05 0.98 7.55
C ASP A 57 -4.85 0.93 6.62
N GLU A 58 -4.59 2.04 5.91
CA GLU A 58 -3.38 2.24 5.14
C GLU A 58 -2.39 3.08 5.93
N THR A 59 -1.16 2.61 6.05
CA THR A 59 -0.09 3.31 6.77
C THR A 59 1.02 3.70 5.81
N VAL A 60 1.34 4.99 5.79
CA VAL A 60 2.53 5.52 5.14
C VAL A 60 3.54 5.86 6.23
N ARG A 61 4.73 5.24 6.18
CA ARG A 61 5.85 5.61 7.04
C ARG A 61 6.95 6.24 6.22
N ILE A 62 7.57 7.27 6.78
CA ILE A 62 8.73 7.92 6.20
C ILE A 62 9.87 7.90 7.22
N SER A 63 11.08 7.71 6.73
CA SER A 63 12.31 7.94 7.50
C SER A 63 13.36 8.54 6.58
N GLY A 64 14.30 9.29 7.15
CA GLY A 64 15.41 9.83 6.38
C GLY A 64 16.30 10.77 7.17
N LEU A 65 17.23 11.38 6.45
CA LEU A 65 18.22 12.31 6.98
C LEU A 65 17.98 13.71 6.43
N VAL A 66 17.98 14.70 7.32
CA VAL A 66 17.71 16.12 7.01
C VAL A 66 18.82 16.98 7.56
N ARG A 67 19.33 17.93 6.76
CA ARG A 67 20.26 18.95 7.26
C ARG A 67 19.46 20.13 7.80
N LEU A 68 19.96 20.81 8.85
CA LEU A 68 19.26 21.97 9.41
C LEU A 68 18.99 23.08 8.38
N GLN A 69 19.90 23.29 7.43
CA GLN A 69 19.78 24.31 6.39
C GLN A 69 18.67 24.02 5.36
N ASP A 70 18.20 22.77 5.28
CA ASP A 70 17.11 22.36 4.38
C ASP A 70 15.72 22.56 5.02
N ILE A 71 15.68 22.93 6.31
CA ILE A 71 14.46 23.23 7.05
C ILE A 71 14.10 24.70 6.83
N THR A 72 12.92 24.95 6.28
CA THR A 72 12.39 26.30 6.07
C THR A 72 11.95 26.95 7.39
N THR A 73 11.65 28.24 7.35
CA THR A 73 11.11 28.98 8.51
C THR A 73 9.79 28.41 9.04
N ASP A 74 9.07 27.67 8.22
CA ASP A 74 7.78 27.06 8.56
C ASP A 74 7.93 25.62 9.10
N ASN A 75 9.16 25.19 9.44
CA ASN A 75 9.48 23.82 9.85
C ASN A 75 9.11 22.76 8.81
N THR A 76 9.27 23.09 7.53
CA THR A 76 9.00 22.15 6.43
C THR A 76 10.28 21.82 5.67
N VAL A 77 10.32 20.61 5.09
CA VAL A 77 11.43 20.12 4.27
C VAL A 77 10.84 19.51 3.00
N SER A 78 11.37 19.88 1.84
CA SER A 78 10.99 19.25 0.58
C SER A 78 11.40 17.79 0.57
N SER A 79 10.53 16.90 0.10
CA SER A 79 10.85 15.46 -0.02
C SER A 79 12.11 15.20 -0.85
N THR A 80 12.42 16.07 -1.82
CA THR A 80 13.64 16.00 -2.64
C THR A 80 14.93 16.33 -1.88
N GLN A 81 14.83 16.95 -0.70
CA GLN A 81 15.96 17.34 0.14
C GLN A 81 16.21 16.34 1.28
N VAL A 82 15.40 15.29 1.40
CA VAL A 82 15.59 14.23 2.41
C VAL A 82 16.56 13.19 1.85
N ALA A 83 17.72 13.06 2.48
CA ALA A 83 18.72 12.05 2.11
C ALA A 83 18.35 10.68 2.67
N ASN A 84 18.63 9.62 1.90
CA ASN A 84 18.29 8.23 2.24
C ASN A 84 16.82 8.06 2.66
N ALA A 85 15.91 8.77 1.99
CA ALA A 85 14.49 8.70 2.29
C ALA A 85 13.97 7.28 2.02
N VAL A 86 13.42 6.65 3.06
CA VAL A 86 12.67 5.39 2.95
C VAL A 86 11.20 5.71 3.17
N ILE A 87 10.38 5.33 2.19
CA ILE A 87 8.93 5.48 2.26
C ILE A 87 8.33 4.09 2.14
N THR A 88 7.65 3.63 3.18
CA THR A 88 6.94 2.36 3.16
C THR A 88 5.44 2.61 3.16
N TYR A 89 4.73 1.93 2.27
CA TYR A 89 3.28 1.91 2.21
C TYR A 89 2.81 0.49 2.52
N GLY A 90 1.91 0.35 3.49
CA GLY A 90 1.34 -0.95 3.86
C GLY A 90 -0.11 -0.80 4.32
N GLY A 91 -0.97 -1.71 3.86
CA GLY A 91 -2.36 -1.80 4.30
C GLY A 91 -2.57 -2.98 5.24
N SER A 92 -3.33 -2.78 6.32
CA SER A 92 -3.90 -3.88 7.11
C SER A 92 -5.23 -4.28 6.46
N GLY A 93 -5.16 -5.19 5.49
CA GLY A 93 -6.34 -5.86 4.96
C GLY A 93 -6.63 -7.12 5.77
N ILE A 94 -7.88 -7.31 6.16
CA ILE A 94 -8.36 -8.62 6.58
C ILE A 94 -8.13 -9.59 5.43
N VAL A 95 -7.09 -10.43 5.55
CA VAL A 95 -7.09 -11.72 4.86
C VAL A 95 -8.31 -12.42 5.42
N ALA A 96 -9.43 -12.35 4.69
CA ALA A 96 -10.60 -13.12 5.01
C ALA A 96 -10.18 -14.58 4.88
N ASP A 97 -9.80 -15.18 6.01
CA ASP A 97 -9.48 -16.59 6.17
C ASP A 97 -10.78 -17.38 5.89
N SER A 98 -11.13 -17.47 4.61
CA SER A 98 -12.32 -18.16 4.11
C SER A 98 -12.04 -19.65 3.89
N ASN A 99 -10.93 -20.17 4.44
CA ASN A 99 -10.55 -21.57 4.32
C ASN A 99 -10.90 -22.43 5.54
N ASP A 100 -11.47 -21.85 6.60
CA ASP A 100 -12.12 -22.68 7.60
C ASP A 100 -13.38 -23.29 6.99
N MET A 101 -13.23 -24.53 6.55
CA MET A 101 -14.30 -25.43 6.15
C MET A 101 -15.48 -25.25 7.10
N GLY A 102 -16.48 -24.49 6.63
CA GLY A 102 -17.61 -24.06 7.45
C GLY A 102 -18.32 -25.25 8.08
N TRP A 103 -19.16 -24.99 9.07
CA TRP A 103 -19.98 -26.01 9.74
C TRP A 103 -20.66 -27.00 8.76
N LEU A 104 -20.99 -26.57 7.53
CA LEU A 104 -21.49 -27.40 6.43
C LEU A 104 -20.51 -28.51 5.99
N GLY A 105 -19.21 -28.24 5.90
CA GLY A 105 -18.21 -29.26 5.56
C GLY A 105 -18.01 -30.30 6.68
N LYS A 106 -18.19 -29.89 7.95
CA LYS A 106 -18.24 -30.80 9.10
C LYS A 106 -19.56 -31.62 9.12
N PHE A 107 -20.65 -31.09 8.57
CA PHE A 107 -21.93 -31.78 8.46
C PHE A 107 -21.90 -32.91 7.42
N PHE A 108 -21.23 -32.70 6.27
CA PHE A 108 -21.09 -33.74 5.23
C PHE A 108 -19.97 -34.78 5.50
N ASN A 109 -19.00 -34.48 6.38
CA ASN A 109 -17.96 -35.44 6.81
C ASN A 109 -18.27 -36.12 8.17
N SER A 110 -19.40 -35.80 8.79
CA SER A 110 -19.84 -36.52 9.99
C SER A 110 -20.45 -37.87 9.59
N LYS A 111 -19.60 -38.87 9.31
CA LYS A 111 -19.66 -40.25 9.81
C LYS A 111 -21.04 -40.92 10.02
N TRP A 112 -22.05 -40.61 9.20
CA TRP A 112 -23.44 -41.08 9.39
C TRP A 112 -24.13 -41.54 8.10
N PHE A 113 -23.36 -42.14 7.18
CA PHE A 113 -23.90 -43.13 6.25
C PHE A 113 -23.12 -44.44 6.44
N PRO A 114 -23.66 -45.43 7.18
CA PRO A 114 -23.41 -46.81 6.79
C PRO A 114 -24.10 -47.05 5.43
N PHE A 115 -23.61 -48.03 4.67
CA PHE A 115 -23.94 -48.43 3.27
C PHE A 115 -23.42 -47.54 2.14
#